data_AF-A0A2I0V7V6-F1
#
_entry.id   AF-A0A2I0V7V6-F1
#
_cell.length_a   1.000
_cell.length_b   1.000
_cell.length_c   1.000
_cell.angle_alpha   90.00
_cell.angle_beta   90.00
_cell.angle_gamma   90.00
#
_symmetry.space_group_name_H-M   'P 1'
#
loop_
_entity.id
_entity.type
_entity.pdbx_description
1 polymer ?
#
loop_
_entity_poly.entity_id
_entity_poly.type
_entity_poly.pdbx_seq_one_letter_code
_entity_poly.pdbx_strand_id
1 'polypeptide(L)'
;MSRKGLVHGLPDINHPNQICEGCVFGKQPRKSFPNEASFRAKKPLQLIHTDVCGPIAPASFGKHRYFLTFIDDYSRKIWVYFLKEKSEAFTMFKKFKASTEKESGFLIKSIRSDRGGEFTSKAFKEYCEEHGIRHQLTAPFSPQ
;
A
#
# COMPACT_ATOMS: atom_id res chain seq x y z
N MET A 1 -23.17 -25.83 -18.56
CA MET A 1 -24.53 -26.06 -18.02
C MET A 1 -25.38 -26.88 -18.99
N SER A 2 -25.47 -26.51 -20.28
CA SER A 2 -26.17 -27.33 -21.31
C SER A 2 -25.62 -28.77 -21.42
N ARG A 3 -24.31 -28.96 -21.63
CA ARG A 3 -23.66 -30.29 -21.68
C ARG A 3 -23.83 -31.20 -20.44
N LYS A 4 -24.24 -30.65 -19.29
CA LYS A 4 -24.48 -31.45 -18.06
C LYS A 4 -25.96 -31.80 -17.87
N GLY A 5 -26.83 -31.50 -18.84
CA GLY A 5 -28.27 -31.74 -18.75
C GLY A 5 -28.99 -30.87 -17.72
N LEU A 6 -28.34 -29.80 -17.24
CA LEU A 6 -28.87 -28.95 -16.17
C LEU A 6 -29.90 -27.92 -16.67
N VAL A 7 -30.08 -27.79 -17.99
CA VAL A 7 -31.02 -26.83 -18.61
C VAL A 7 -31.52 -27.39 -19.95
N HIS A 8 -32.82 -27.30 -20.24
CA HIS A 8 -33.42 -27.66 -21.53
C HIS A 8 -33.52 -26.45 -22.47
N GLY A 9 -33.33 -26.65 -23.78
CA GLY A 9 -33.51 -25.63 -24.82
C GLY A 9 -32.29 -24.76 -25.17
N LEU A 10 -31.14 -24.96 -24.50
CA LEU A 10 -29.89 -24.27 -24.83
C LEU A 10 -29.07 -25.08 -25.85
N PRO A 11 -28.73 -24.51 -27.02
CA PRO A 11 -27.93 -25.22 -28.02
C PRO A 11 -26.52 -25.52 -27.51
N ASP A 12 -25.91 -26.59 -28.02
CA ASP A 12 -24.52 -26.89 -27.73
C ASP A 12 -23.60 -25.87 -28.41
N ILE A 13 -22.90 -25.08 -27.60
CA ILE A 13 -21.94 -24.09 -28.08
C ILE A 13 -20.59 -24.79 -28.28
N ASN A 14 -20.25 -25.08 -29.55
CA ASN A 14 -18.92 -25.54 -29.91
C ASN A 14 -17.94 -24.36 -29.89
N HIS A 15 -17.06 -24.34 -28.89
CA HIS A 15 -15.94 -23.39 -28.88
C HIS A 15 -14.87 -23.88 -29.84
N PRO A 16 -14.46 -23.09 -30.85
CA PRO A 16 -13.27 -23.42 -31.63
C PRO A 16 -12.06 -23.45 -30.69
N ASN A 17 -11.12 -24.38 -30.89
CA ASN A 17 -9.83 -24.42 -30.17
C ASN A 17 -8.89 -23.25 -30.57
N GLN A 18 -9.45 -22.15 -31.06
CA GLN A 18 -8.74 -20.95 -31.46
C GLN A 18 -8.78 -19.95 -30.32
N ILE A 19 -7.60 -19.44 -29.95
CA ILE A 19 -7.49 -18.35 -29.01
C ILE A 19 -7.97 -17.07 -29.70
N CYS A 20 -9.02 -16.46 -29.19
CA CYS A 20 -9.49 -15.15 -29.63
C CYS A 20 -8.77 -14.08 -28.82
N GLU A 21 -7.90 -13.30 -29.46
CA GLU A 21 -7.15 -12.22 -28.80
C GLU A 21 -8.07 -11.22 -28.08
N GLY A 22 -9.16 -10.80 -28.73
CA GLY A 22 -10.16 -9.90 -28.12
C GLY A 22 -10.83 -10.49 -26.87
N CYS A 23 -11.08 -11.80 -26.85
CA CYS A 23 -11.59 -12.47 -25.64
C CYS A 23 -10.54 -12.56 -24.54
N VAL A 24 -9.26 -12.75 -24.89
CA VAL A 24 -8.17 -12.73 -23.90
C VAL A 24 -8.09 -11.34 -23.26
N PHE A 25 -7.99 -10.27 -24.06
CA PHE A 25 -7.92 -8.91 -23.52
C PHE A 25 -9.18 -8.50 -22.73
N GLY A 26 -10.37 -8.92 -23.18
CA GLY A 26 -11.63 -8.52 -22.54
C GLY A 26 -12.08 -9.38 -21.35
N LYS A 27 -11.63 -10.63 -21.26
CA LYS A 27 -12.11 -11.60 -20.24
C LYS A 27 -11.01 -12.22 -19.39
N GLN A 28 -9.73 -11.92 -19.62
CA GLN A 28 -8.66 -12.43 -18.78
C GLN A 28 -8.85 -11.92 -17.34
N PRO A 29 -9.12 -12.81 -16.36
CA PRO A 29 -9.21 -12.39 -14.98
C PRO A 29 -7.81 -12.06 -14.46
N ARG A 30 -7.73 -11.13 -13.50
CA ARG A 30 -6.51 -10.94 -12.72
C ARG A 30 -6.20 -12.24 -11.98
N LYS A 31 -4.95 -12.71 -12.03
CA LYS A 31 -4.51 -13.87 -11.23
C LYS A 31 -4.75 -13.59 -9.74
N SER A 32 -5.12 -14.64 -9.00
CA SER A 32 -5.24 -14.56 -7.55
C SER A 32 -3.91 -14.16 -6.91
N PHE A 33 -3.98 -13.37 -5.84
CA PHE A 33 -2.81 -13.05 -5.05
C PHE A 33 -2.45 -14.22 -4.13
N PRO A 34 -1.16 -14.37 -3.76
CA PRO A 34 -0.77 -15.26 -2.67
C PRO A 34 -1.52 -14.90 -1.38
N ASN A 35 -1.87 -15.91 -0.59
CA ASN A 35 -2.54 -15.71 0.71
C ASN A 35 -1.64 -15.02 1.75
N GLU A 36 -0.32 -15.13 1.57
CA GLU A 36 0.67 -14.57 2.47
C GLU A 36 1.68 -13.70 1.71
N ALA A 37 2.10 -12.61 2.36
CA ALA A 37 3.19 -11.81 1.86
C ALA A 37 4.48 -12.64 1.88
N SER A 38 5.31 -12.47 0.85
CA SER A 38 6.62 -13.14 0.76
C SER A 38 7.59 -12.73 1.87
N PHE A 39 7.30 -11.63 2.57
CA PHE A 39 8.10 -11.10 3.65
C PHE A 39 7.22 -10.61 4.79
N ARG A 40 7.65 -10.92 6.02
CA ARG A 40 7.14 -10.34 7.27
C ARG A 40 8.30 -9.99 8.19
N ALA A 41 8.23 -8.82 8.83
CA ALA A 41 9.18 -8.37 9.83
C ALA A 41 9.23 -9.33 11.01
N LYS A 42 10.44 -9.53 11.57
CA LYS A 42 10.70 -10.41 12.73
C LYS A 42 10.98 -9.62 14.01
N LYS A 43 11.15 -8.31 13.91
CA LYS A 43 11.43 -7.39 15.02
C LYS A 43 10.64 -6.09 14.83
N PRO A 44 10.28 -5.39 15.92
CA PRO A 44 9.67 -4.06 15.84
C PRO A 44 10.52 -3.12 14.99
N LEU A 45 9.84 -2.26 14.21
CA LEU A 45 10.43 -1.21 13.37
C LEU A 45 11.32 -1.71 12.23
N GLN A 46 11.38 -3.02 11.97
CA GLN A 46 12.11 -3.54 10.82
C GLN A 46 11.48 -3.09 9.49
N LEU A 47 10.15 -2.97 9.45
CA LEU A 47 9.42 -2.45 8.30
C LEU A 47 8.22 -1.64 8.79
N ILE A 48 8.18 -0.37 8.38
CA ILE A 48 7.02 0.51 8.56
C ILE A 48 6.31 0.67 7.22
N HIS A 49 5.01 0.38 7.17
CA HIS A 49 4.17 0.77 6.04
C HIS A 49 3.59 2.15 6.30
N THR A 50 3.58 3.01 5.29
CA THR A 50 3.06 4.38 5.41
C THR A 50 2.13 4.71 4.25
N ASP A 51 1.07 5.45 4.56
CA ASP A 51 0.12 5.95 3.56
C ASP A 51 -0.54 7.25 4.03
N VAL A 52 -0.91 8.10 3.07
CA VAL A 52 -1.66 9.35 3.30
C VAL A 52 -3.04 9.24 2.69
N CYS A 53 -4.06 9.28 3.54
CA CYS A 53 -5.45 9.29 3.12
C CYS A 53 -5.99 10.73 3.07
N GLY A 54 -6.75 11.05 2.02
CA GLY A 54 -7.46 12.32 1.85
C GLY A 54 -7.31 12.93 0.45
N PRO A 55 -7.91 14.10 0.19
CA PRO A 55 -8.57 14.98 1.16
C PRO A 55 -9.93 14.45 1.64
N ILE A 56 -10.21 14.62 2.92
CA ILE A 56 -11.48 14.28 3.58
C ILE A 56 -12.33 15.54 3.68
N ALA A 57 -13.61 15.40 3.33
CA ALA A 57 -14.62 16.44 3.43
C ALA A 57 -15.84 15.95 4.25
N PRO A 58 -16.37 16.75 5.20
CA PRO A 58 -15.85 18.06 5.61
C PRO A 58 -14.51 17.96 6.36
N ALA A 59 -13.78 19.07 6.45
CA ALA A 59 -12.56 19.11 7.25
C ALA A 59 -12.87 18.94 8.74
N SER A 60 -11.91 18.43 9.52
CA SER A 60 -12.02 18.38 10.99
C SER A 60 -12.10 19.78 11.60
N PHE A 61 -12.48 19.88 12.89
CA PHE A 61 -12.46 21.15 13.63
C PHE A 61 -11.10 21.87 13.59
N GLY A 62 -10.00 21.12 13.56
CA GLY A 62 -8.64 21.65 13.42
C GLY A 62 -8.23 22.02 11.98
N LYS A 63 -9.17 21.98 11.02
CA LYS A 63 -8.95 22.19 9.58
C LYS A 63 -8.02 21.16 8.92
N HIS A 64 -7.83 19.99 9.53
CA HIS A 64 -7.11 18.88 8.91
C HIS A 64 -8.01 18.17 7.89
N ARG A 65 -7.43 17.82 6.74
CA ARG A 65 -8.11 17.15 5.63
C ARG A 65 -7.45 15.84 5.23
N TYR A 66 -6.32 15.50 5.84
CA TYR A 66 -5.62 14.26 5.57
C TYR A 66 -5.26 13.56 6.87
N PHE A 67 -5.01 12.26 6.80
CA PHE A 67 -4.30 11.56 7.87
C PHE A 67 -3.19 10.70 7.28
N LEU A 68 -2.05 10.72 7.96
CA LEU A 68 -0.88 9.91 7.69
C LEU A 68 -0.85 8.76 8.66
N THR A 69 -0.67 7.55 8.14
CA THR A 69 -0.53 6.34 8.95
C THR A 69 0.89 5.82 8.89
N PHE A 70 1.40 5.35 10.03
CA PHE A 70 2.57 4.48 10.10
C PHE A 70 2.13 3.18 10.75
N ILE A 71 2.40 2.06 10.10
CA ILE A 71 2.00 0.73 10.56
C ILE A 71 3.25 -0.12 10.69
N ASP A 72 3.55 -0.58 11.90
CA ASP A 72 4.63 -1.53 12.12
C ASP A 72 4.23 -2.92 11.63
N ASP A 73 5.03 -3.47 10.72
CA ASP A 73 4.74 -4.76 10.08
C ASP A 73 4.79 -5.93 11.08
N TYR A 74 5.64 -5.82 12.11
CA TYR A 74 5.79 -6.86 13.14
C TYR A 74 4.64 -6.84 14.16
N SER A 75 4.50 -5.75 14.90
CA SER A 75 3.56 -5.63 16.03
C SER A 75 2.13 -5.26 15.63
N ARG A 76 1.93 -4.79 14.39
CA ARG A 76 0.67 -4.20 13.91
C ARG A 76 0.27 -2.92 14.66
N LYS A 77 1.17 -2.31 15.45
CA LYS A 77 0.94 -0.98 16.06
C LYS A 77 0.77 0.05 14.95
N ILE A 78 -0.25 0.90 15.10
CA ILE A 78 -0.60 1.95 14.16
C ILE A 78 -0.43 3.30 14.84
N TRP A 79 0.28 4.21 14.19
CA TRP A 79 0.32 5.61 14.55
C TRP A 79 -0.41 6.42 13.48
N VAL A 80 -1.27 7.34 13.92
CA VAL A 80 -2.06 8.20 13.03
C VAL A 80 -1.77 9.66 13.34
N TYR A 81 -1.46 10.43 12.31
CA TYR A 81 -1.20 11.87 12.38
C TYR A 81 -2.16 12.60 11.45
N PHE A 82 -2.86 13.62 11.95
CA PHE A 82 -3.73 14.47 11.13
C PHE A 82 -2.93 15.57 10.45
N LEU A 83 -3.16 15.78 9.15
CA LEU A 83 -2.48 16.80 8.34
C LEU A 83 -3.47 17.75 7.69
N LYS A 84 -3.08 19.02 7.57
CA LYS A 84 -3.78 20.02 6.77
C LYS A 84 -3.42 19.89 5.29
N GLU A 85 -2.16 19.53 5.02
CA GLU A 85 -1.62 19.31 3.68
C GLU A 85 -0.74 18.06 3.61
N LYS A 86 -0.67 17.42 2.44
CA LYS A 86 0.22 16.25 2.21
C LYS A 86 1.71 16.59 2.37
N SER A 87 2.07 17.85 2.12
CA SER A 87 3.43 18.39 2.28
C SER A 87 3.99 18.24 3.70
N GLU A 88 3.11 18.12 4.71
CA GLU A 88 3.48 17.94 6.12
C GLU A 88 3.97 16.52 6.43
N ALA A 89 3.76 15.55 5.53
CA ALA A 89 4.06 14.14 5.79
C ALA A 89 5.53 13.88 6.13
N PHE A 90 6.47 14.52 5.41
CA PHE A 90 7.89 14.36 5.69
C PHE A 90 8.27 14.91 7.09
N THR A 91 7.72 16.06 7.45
CA THR A 91 7.92 16.64 8.79
C THR A 91 7.38 15.73 9.88
N MET A 92 6.22 15.12 9.66
CA MET A 92 5.66 14.14 10.60
C MET A 92 6.49 12.86 10.66
N PHE A 93 7.03 12.37 9.54
CA PHE A 93 7.91 11.20 9.53
C PHE A 93 9.15 11.40 10.42
N LYS A 94 9.81 12.57 10.34
CA LYS A 94 10.96 12.89 11.20
C LYS A 94 10.60 12.84 12.69
N LYS A 95 9.44 13.40 13.06
CA LYS A 95 8.94 13.36 14.44
C LYS A 95 8.63 11.94 14.89
N PHE A 96 7.91 11.18 14.06
CA PHE A 96 7.54 9.79 14.30
C PHE A 96 8.77 8.91 14.52
N LYS A 97 9.80 9.03 13.66
CA LYS A 97 11.06 8.30 13.81
C LYS A 97 11.72 8.60 15.16
N ALA A 98 11.95 9.88 15.45
CA ALA A 98 12.63 10.27 16.68
C ALA A 98 11.90 9.78 17.94
N SER A 99 10.57 9.93 17.99
CA SER A 99 9.78 9.48 19.15
C SER A 99 9.76 7.96 19.29
N THR A 100 9.50 7.25 18.19
CA THR A 100 9.24 5.81 18.24
C THR A 100 10.51 5.00 18.48
N GLU A 101 11.63 5.43 17.91
CA GLU A 101 12.92 4.80 18.18
C GLU A 101 13.37 5.04 19.62
N LYS A 102 13.11 6.24 20.16
CA LYS A 102 13.44 6.57 21.55
C LYS A 102 12.58 5.78 22.55
N GLU A 103 11.28 5.65 22.29
CA GLU A 103 10.33 4.91 23.14
C GLU A 103 10.60 3.41 23.14
N SER A 104 10.89 2.84 21.96
CA SER A 104 11.00 1.39 21.80
C SER A 104 12.41 0.84 21.99
N GLY A 105 13.45 1.66 21.84
CA GLY A 105 14.84 1.22 21.76
C GLY A 105 15.22 0.50 20.46
N PHE A 106 14.28 0.33 19.53
CA PHE A 106 14.52 -0.21 18.19
C PHE A 106 14.74 0.91 17.18
N LEU A 107 15.40 0.60 16.06
CA LEU A 107 15.63 1.55 14.96
C LEU A 107 14.80 1.15 13.75
N ILE A 108 14.23 2.14 13.06
CA ILE A 108 13.53 1.94 11.79
C ILE A 108 14.53 1.46 10.74
N LYS A 109 14.31 0.28 10.16
CA LYS A 109 15.21 -0.28 9.12
C LYS A 109 14.71 -0.04 7.71
N SER A 110 13.41 -0.02 7.51
CA SER A 110 12.81 0.20 6.20
C SER A 110 11.46 0.89 6.34
N ILE A 111 11.16 1.73 5.37
CA ILE A 111 9.84 2.31 5.19
C ILE A 111 9.30 1.91 3.82
N ARG A 112 8.03 1.51 3.76
CA ARG A 112 7.33 1.19 2.52
C ARG A 112 6.19 2.16 2.32
N SER A 113 6.21 2.88 1.22
CA SER A 113 5.17 3.83 0.82
C SER A 113 4.68 3.54 -0.59
N ASP A 114 3.58 4.18 -0.96
CA ASP A 114 3.25 4.36 -2.36
C ASP A 114 4.24 5.31 -3.05
N ARG A 115 3.95 5.65 -4.31
CA ARG A 115 4.74 6.59 -5.11
C ARG A 115 4.24 8.04 -4.99
N GLY A 116 3.58 8.40 -3.89
CA GLY A 116 3.14 9.76 -3.63
C GLY A 116 4.29 10.78 -3.66
N GLY A 117 3.99 12.00 -4.08
CA GLY A 117 4.98 13.09 -4.16
C GLY A 117 5.60 13.43 -2.80
N GLU A 118 4.83 13.26 -1.73
CA GLU A 118 5.23 13.46 -0.34
C GLU A 118 6.34 12.50 0.12
N PHE A 119 6.40 11.30 -0.45
CA PHE A 119 7.41 10.28 -0.11
C PHE A 119 8.56 10.22 -1.11
N THR A 120 8.37 10.72 -2.33
CA THR A 120 9.36 10.62 -3.42
C THR A 120 10.23 11.87 -3.58
N SER A 121 10.03 12.88 -2.74
CA SER A 121 10.84 14.11 -2.73
C SER A 121 12.33 13.83 -2.47
N LYS A 122 13.20 14.69 -3.01
CA LYS A 122 14.65 14.61 -2.83
C LYS A 122 15.03 14.62 -1.33
N ALA A 123 14.43 15.55 -0.57
CA ALA A 123 14.69 15.67 0.86
C ALA A 123 14.32 14.40 1.65
N PHE A 124 13.24 13.72 1.27
CA PHE A 124 12.85 12.46 1.91
C PHE A 124 13.88 11.35 1.65
N LYS A 125 14.36 11.25 0.40
CA LYS A 125 15.37 10.27 0.01
C LYS A 125 16.70 10.51 0.73
N GLU A 126 17.21 11.74 0.69
CA GLU A 126 18.45 12.13 1.35
C GLU A 126 18.39 11.85 2.86
N TYR A 127 17.27 12.17 3.49
CA TYR A 127 17.06 11.88 4.91
C TYR A 127 17.06 10.37 5.20
N CYS A 128 16.44 9.55 4.34
CA CYS A 128 16.48 8.10 4.49
C CYS A 128 17.90 7.55 4.33
N GLU A 129 18.66 8.04 3.35
CA GLU A 129 20.06 7.66 3.11
C GLU A 129 20.95 8.03 4.30
N GLU A 130 20.84 9.26 4.79
CA GLU A 130 21.58 9.76 5.96
C GLU A 130 21.36 8.89 7.21
N HIS A 131 20.13 8.39 7.39
CA HIS A 131 19.76 7.59 8.57
C HIS A 131 19.83 6.08 8.32
N GLY A 132 20.32 5.64 7.15
CA GLY A 132 20.43 4.21 6.80
C GLY A 132 19.08 3.49 6.69
N ILE A 133 18.01 4.21 6.33
CA ILE A 133 16.66 3.68 6.18
C ILE A 133 16.44 3.29 4.73
N ARG A 134 16.10 2.02 4.47
CA ARG A 134 15.75 1.58 3.12
C ARG A 134 14.32 1.99 2.77
N HIS A 135 14.17 2.83 1.75
CA HIS A 135 12.87 3.22 1.22
C HIS A 135 12.39 2.24 0.13
N GLN A 136 11.25 1.61 0.36
CA GLN A 136 10.60 0.66 -0.55
C GLN A 136 9.37 1.32 -1.16
N LEU A 137 9.27 1.33 -2.49
CA LEU A 137 8.11 1.86 -3.19
C LEU A 137 7.23 0.71 -3.68
N THR A 138 5.92 0.81 -3.47
CA THR A 138 4.97 -0.15 -4.05
C THR A 138 4.85 0.03 -5.56
N ALA A 139 4.31 -1.00 -6.22
CA ALA A 139 4.03 -0.93 -7.65
C ALA A 139 2.93 0.12 -7.90
N PRO A 140 3.08 0.98 -8.93
CA PRO A 140 2.06 1.97 -9.24
C PRO A 140 0.73 1.28 -9.56
N PHE A 141 -0.38 1.87 -9.09
CA PHE A 141 -1.75 1.38 -9.31
C PHE A 141 -2.03 -0.04 -8.77
N SER A 142 -1.19 -0.55 -7.86
CA SER A 142 -1.43 -1.82 -7.16
C SER A 142 -1.43 -1.61 -5.64
N PRO A 143 -2.61 -1.43 -5.03
CA PRO A 143 -2.73 -1.25 -3.58
C PRO A 143 -2.59 -2.57 -2.79
N GLN A 144 -2.57 -3.73 -3.47
CA GLN A 144 -2.42 -5.07 -2.87
C GLN A 144 -0.97 -5.41 -2.58
#